data_AF-A0A2T4CW61-F1
#
_entry.id   AF-A0A2T4CW61-F1
#
_cell.length_a   1.000
_cell.length_b   1.000
_cell.length_c   1.000
_cell.angle_alpha   90.00
_cell.angle_beta   90.00
_cell.angle_gamma   90.00
#
_symmetry.space_group_name_H-M   'P 1'
#
loop_
_entity.id
_entity.type
_entity.pdbx_description
1 polymer ?
#
loop_
_entity_poly.entity_id
_entity_poly.type
_entity_poly.pdbx_seq_one_letter_code
_entity_poly.pdbx_strand_id
1 'polypeptide(L)'
;MRNVFGKLFGFINGIRKVIVNLVFFIVLFVFVGFLMSGEETIEVPTDGILVLNLNGYIVEEETYVDPVDEFFNQALGSGPSIPEVLLSDVIDSIEQAASDERISGIYLNLSSFMGAGMNKLELIGNALSEFRDSGKPIYTYGDYFSQPQYYLAAHADAIYLNPLGGMMFDGMGGNNLYYKDLLDKLKVSTHVFKVGDYKSAVEPYIRNDMSDEANKINRLMSLM
;
A
#
# COMPACT_ATOMS: atom_id res chain seq x y z
N MET A 1 44.24 47.89 23.69
CA MET A 1 42.95 47.20 23.40
C MET A 1 43.00 46.22 22.21
N ARG A 2 43.81 46.45 21.16
CA ARG A 2 43.88 45.59 19.96
C ARG A 2 44.28 44.12 20.20
N ASN A 3 45.10 43.84 21.21
CA ASN A 3 45.58 42.49 21.53
C ASN A 3 44.56 41.61 22.29
N VAL A 4 43.54 42.21 22.93
CA VAL A 4 42.54 41.45 23.70
C VAL A 4 41.47 40.88 22.77
N PHE A 5 41.03 41.67 21.78
CA PHE A 5 40.07 41.23 20.77
C PHE A 5 40.62 40.11 19.86
N GLY A 6 41.90 40.16 19.48
CA GLY A 6 42.52 39.10 18.69
C GLY A 6 42.63 37.76 19.44
N LYS A 7 42.93 37.80 20.74
CA LYS A 7 42.96 36.59 21.60
C LYS A 7 41.57 36.00 21.82
N LEU A 8 40.54 36.85 22.00
CA LEU A 8 39.14 36.41 22.13
C LEU A 8 38.63 35.75 20.85
N PHE A 9 38.94 36.33 19.68
CA PHE A 9 38.53 35.77 18.38
C PHE A 9 39.24 34.44 18.07
N GLY A 10 40.51 34.31 18.47
CA GLY A 10 41.26 33.05 18.40
C GLY A 10 40.65 31.95 19.28
N PHE A 11 40.21 32.31 20.50
CA PHE A 11 39.54 31.40 21.42
C PHE A 11 38.18 30.90 20.89
N ILE A 12 37.36 31.80 20.35
CA ILE A 12 36.07 31.45 19.71
C ILE A 12 36.30 30.52 18.51
N ASN A 13 37.28 30.81 17.66
CA ASN A 13 37.63 29.93 16.54
C ASN A 13 38.19 28.57 16.99
N GLY A 14 38.90 28.52 18.11
CA GLY A 14 39.36 27.28 18.74
C GLY A 14 38.19 26.41 19.20
N ILE A 15 37.26 26.99 19.97
CA ILE A 15 36.03 26.32 20.40
C ILE A 15 35.22 25.85 19.21
N ARG A 16 35.03 26.69 18.18
CA ARG A 16 34.31 26.32 16.96
C ARG A 16 34.93 25.10 16.28
N LYS A 17 36.26 25.05 16.16
CA LYS A 17 36.95 23.89 15.57
C LYS A 17 36.77 22.63 16.41
N VAL A 18 36.83 22.74 17.74
CA VAL A 18 36.60 21.60 18.64
C VAL A 18 35.17 21.08 18.50
N ILE A 19 34.17 21.96 18.50
CA ILE A 19 32.76 21.58 18.33
C ILE A 19 32.54 20.92 16.97
N VAL A 20 33.04 21.53 15.88
CA VAL A 20 32.89 20.98 14.53
C VAL A 20 33.56 19.61 14.40
N ASN A 21 34.77 19.44 14.92
CA ASN A 21 35.45 18.15 14.90
C ASN A 21 34.71 17.11 15.74
N LEU A 22 34.17 17.50 16.89
CA LEU A 22 33.42 16.60 17.77
C LEU A 22 32.13 16.13 17.09
N VAL A 23 31.38 17.05 16.47
CA VAL A 23 30.21 16.70 15.65
C VAL A 23 30.60 15.81 14.47
N PHE A 24 31.69 16.13 13.77
CA PHE A 24 32.20 15.32 12.66
C PHE A 24 32.52 13.89 13.10
N PHE A 25 33.24 13.71 14.21
CA PHE A 25 33.57 12.37 14.71
C PHE A 25 32.33 11.62 15.20
N ILE A 26 31.35 12.28 15.83
CA ILE A 26 30.09 11.64 16.21
C ILE A 26 29.37 11.11 14.95
N VAL A 27 29.19 11.95 13.94
CA VAL A 27 28.55 11.55 12.67
C VAL A 27 29.34 10.43 12.00
N LEU A 28 30.67 10.51 12.01
CA LEU A 28 31.54 9.47 11.47
C LEU A 28 31.38 8.14 12.21
N PHE A 29 31.34 8.14 13.54
CA PHE A 29 31.17 6.92 14.32
C PHE A 29 29.78 6.32 14.15
N VAL A 30 28.73 7.14 14.03
CA VAL A 30 27.38 6.67 13.71
C VAL A 30 27.35 6.05 12.31
N PHE A 31 27.96 6.70 11.32
CA PHE A 31 28.06 6.18 9.96
C PHE A 31 28.85 4.88 9.88
N VAL A 32 29.99 4.79 10.56
CA VAL A 32 30.78 3.55 10.63
C VAL A 32 30.02 2.46 11.40
N GLY A 33 29.33 2.81 12.49
CA GLY A 33 28.48 1.88 13.23
C GLY A 33 27.37 1.30 12.35
N PHE A 34 26.76 2.14 11.51
CA PHE A 34 25.76 1.71 10.53
C PHE A 34 26.36 0.78 9.47
N LEU A 35 27.54 1.09 8.92
CA LEU A 35 28.23 0.21 7.97
C LEU A 35 28.68 -1.13 8.59
N MET A 36 28.93 -1.15 9.90
CA MET A 36 29.35 -2.34 10.62
C MET A 36 28.18 -3.16 11.19
N SER A 37 26.95 -2.63 11.16
CA SER A 37 25.79 -3.43 11.51
C SER A 37 25.56 -4.43 10.38
N GLY A 38 26.05 -5.65 10.55
CA GLY A 38 25.71 -6.75 9.66
C GLY A 38 24.19 -6.96 9.68
N GLU A 39 23.63 -7.40 8.55
CA GLU A 39 22.23 -7.77 8.48
C GLU A 39 21.97 -8.86 9.52
N GLU A 40 21.06 -8.61 10.47
CA GLU A 40 20.60 -9.64 11.39
C GLU A 40 19.98 -10.76 10.55
N THR A 41 20.57 -11.95 10.61
CA THR A 41 20.05 -13.10 9.87
C THR A 41 18.70 -13.48 10.49
N ILE A 42 17.63 -13.34 9.73
CA ILE A 42 16.29 -13.76 10.16
C ILE A 42 16.27 -15.28 10.24
N GLU A 43 16.34 -15.82 11.46
CA GLU A 43 16.15 -17.25 11.70
C GLU A 43 14.66 -17.58 11.67
N VAL A 44 14.23 -18.35 10.67
CA VAL A 44 12.84 -18.83 10.59
C VAL A 44 12.67 -20.00 11.54
N PRO A 45 11.78 -19.92 12.54
CA PRO A 45 11.54 -21.01 13.48
C PRO A 45 10.94 -22.22 12.76
N THR A 46 11.22 -23.42 13.27
CA THR A 46 10.56 -24.65 12.84
C THR A 46 9.10 -24.63 13.30
N ASP A 47 8.19 -25.14 12.47
CA ASP A 47 6.73 -25.12 12.68
C ASP A 47 6.10 -23.71 12.78
N GLY A 48 6.75 -22.69 12.22
CA GLY A 48 6.28 -21.31 12.20
C GLY A 48 4.98 -21.13 11.40
N ILE A 49 4.21 -20.10 11.75
CA ILE A 49 3.06 -19.64 10.97
C ILE A 49 3.47 -18.38 10.21
N LEU A 50 3.23 -18.34 8.90
CA LEU A 50 3.39 -17.11 8.13
C LEU A 50 2.26 -16.16 8.49
N VAL A 51 2.60 -15.04 9.13
CA VAL A 51 1.66 -13.93 9.33
C VAL A 51 1.67 -13.08 8.07
N LEU A 52 0.72 -13.33 7.17
CA LEU A 52 0.55 -12.54 5.96
C LEU A 52 -0.22 -11.26 6.31
N ASN A 53 0.52 -10.20 6.59
CA ASN A 53 -0.01 -8.91 7.02
C ASN A 53 -0.15 -7.94 5.85
N LEU A 54 -1.36 -7.87 5.27
CA LEU A 54 -1.64 -6.93 4.17
C LEU A 54 -1.97 -5.55 4.76
N ASN A 55 -0.98 -4.66 4.82
CA ASN A 55 -1.12 -3.32 5.38
C ASN A 55 -1.18 -2.28 4.26
N GLY A 56 -2.34 -1.66 4.06
CA GLY A 56 -2.54 -0.64 3.01
C GLY A 56 -3.12 -1.20 1.72
N TYR A 57 -2.74 -0.61 0.57
CA TYR A 57 -3.22 -1.02 -0.75
C TYR A 57 -2.24 -1.99 -1.43
N ILE A 58 -2.77 -2.98 -2.17
CA ILE A 58 -1.91 -3.79 -3.04
C ILE A 58 -1.65 -3.06 -4.35
N VAL A 59 -0.39 -2.93 -4.72
CA VAL A 59 0.08 -2.28 -5.95
C VAL A 59 0.97 -3.21 -6.78
N GLU A 60 1.06 -2.98 -8.07
CA GLU A 60 2.00 -3.72 -8.95
C GLU A 60 3.39 -3.05 -8.96
N GLU A 61 3.44 -1.75 -8.69
CA GLU A 61 4.65 -0.94 -8.57
C GLU A 61 4.41 0.09 -7.47
N GLU A 62 5.38 0.27 -6.58
CA GLU A 62 5.30 1.27 -5.52
C GLU A 62 5.44 2.68 -6.09
N THR A 63 4.70 3.59 -5.48
CA THR A 63 4.81 5.01 -5.78
C THR A 63 6.20 5.49 -5.37
N TYR A 64 6.96 6.02 -6.32
CA TYR A 64 8.26 6.62 -6.03
C TYR A 64 8.12 7.78 -5.05
N VAL A 65 8.89 7.74 -3.97
CA VAL A 65 9.04 8.82 -3.00
C VAL A 65 10.49 9.31 -3.03
N ASP A 66 10.68 10.62 -3.09
CA ASP A 66 12.03 11.20 -2.97
C ASP A 66 12.57 10.96 -1.54
N PRO A 67 13.76 10.38 -1.37
CA PRO A 67 14.30 10.04 -0.05
C PRO A 67 14.51 11.25 0.87
N VAL A 68 14.74 12.45 0.31
CA VAL A 68 14.88 13.68 1.09
C VAL A 68 13.52 14.12 1.60
N ASP A 69 12.49 14.06 0.76
CA ASP A 69 11.11 14.40 1.15
C ASP A 69 10.58 13.42 2.21
N GLU A 70 10.85 12.12 2.06
CA GLU A 70 10.48 11.09 3.04
C GLU A 70 11.11 11.38 4.41
N PHE A 71 12.42 11.67 4.45
CA PHE A 71 13.12 12.02 5.68
C PHE A 71 12.50 13.24 6.37
N PHE A 72 12.22 14.31 5.61
CA PHE A 72 11.63 15.52 6.19
C PHE A 72 10.19 15.28 6.67
N ASN A 73 9.40 14.50 5.93
CA ASN A 73 8.05 14.13 6.35
C ASN A 73 8.06 13.35 7.65
N GLN A 74 8.95 12.36 7.77
CA GLN A 74 9.10 11.56 8.99
C GLN A 74 9.61 12.41 10.17
N ALA A 75 10.59 13.28 9.95
CA ALA A 75 11.16 14.14 10.99
C ALA A 75 10.18 15.21 11.50
N LEU A 76 9.31 15.73 10.62
CA LEU A 76 8.31 16.74 10.95
C LEU A 76 6.97 16.16 11.43
N GLY A 77 6.83 14.83 11.41
CA GLY A 77 5.59 14.15 11.79
C GLY A 77 4.44 14.39 10.81
N SER A 78 4.74 14.79 9.57
CA SER A 78 3.77 14.73 8.48
C SER A 78 3.39 13.25 8.32
N GLY A 79 2.10 12.94 8.51
CA GLY A 79 1.62 11.57 8.64
C GLY A 79 2.10 10.65 7.51
N PRO A 80 2.23 9.34 7.77
CA PRO A 80 2.79 8.39 6.81
C PRO A 80 2.01 8.43 5.50
N SER A 81 2.72 8.26 4.39
CA SER A 81 2.12 7.85 3.13
C SER A 81 1.21 6.65 3.39
N ILE A 82 0.09 6.56 2.66
CA ILE A 82 -0.75 5.38 2.72
C ILE A 82 0.15 4.19 2.34
N PRO A 83 0.28 3.16 3.21
CA PRO A 83 1.17 2.06 2.91
C PRO A 83 0.77 1.35 1.61
N GLU A 84 1.77 0.93 0.86
CA GLU A 84 1.63 0.14 -0.34
C GLU A 84 2.34 -1.20 -0.13
N VAL A 85 1.77 -2.26 -0.68
CA VAL A 85 2.35 -3.61 -0.64
C VAL A 85 2.40 -4.14 -2.06
N LEU A 86 3.56 -4.61 -2.49
CA LEU A 86 3.75 -5.20 -3.81
C LEU A 86 2.97 -6.51 -3.95
N LEU A 87 2.25 -6.64 -5.05
CA LEU A 87 1.53 -7.86 -5.41
C LEU A 87 2.49 -9.05 -5.57
N SER A 88 3.65 -8.83 -6.20
CA SER A 88 4.68 -9.85 -6.38
C SER A 88 5.11 -10.43 -5.04
N ASP A 89 5.41 -9.57 -4.07
CA ASP A 89 5.94 -9.98 -2.78
C ASP A 89 4.92 -10.80 -1.99
N VAL A 90 3.63 -10.45 -2.12
CA VAL A 90 2.54 -11.23 -1.51
C VAL A 90 2.46 -12.63 -2.13
N ILE A 91 2.46 -12.72 -3.47
CA ILE A 91 2.38 -14.01 -4.18
C ILE A 91 3.62 -14.85 -3.87
N ASP A 92 4.82 -14.29 -4.03
CA ASP A 92 6.09 -14.97 -3.78
C ASP A 92 6.20 -15.45 -2.33
N SER A 93 5.71 -14.67 -1.37
CA SER A 93 5.69 -15.08 0.04
C SER A 93 4.77 -16.27 0.29
N ILE A 94 3.58 -16.29 -0.34
CA ILE A 94 2.63 -17.41 -0.23
C ILE A 94 3.21 -18.67 -0.89
N GLU A 95 3.76 -18.55 -2.09
CA GLU A 95 4.36 -19.67 -2.84
C GLU A 95 5.58 -20.27 -2.10
N GLN A 96 6.47 -19.41 -1.59
CA GLN A 96 7.60 -19.87 -0.79
C GLN A 96 7.12 -20.59 0.48
N ALA A 97 6.15 -20.03 1.19
CA ALA A 97 5.57 -20.66 2.37
C ALA A 97 4.90 -22.01 2.08
N ALA A 98 4.32 -22.20 0.89
CA ALA A 98 3.73 -23.49 0.49
C ALA A 98 4.81 -24.58 0.44
N SER A 99 6.00 -24.26 -0.11
CA SER A 99 7.12 -25.20 -0.26
C SER A 99 8.03 -25.35 0.97
N ASP A 100 8.01 -24.39 1.90
CA ASP A 100 8.89 -24.40 3.08
C ASP A 100 8.38 -25.35 4.17
N GLU A 101 9.13 -26.42 4.47
CA GLU A 101 8.80 -27.40 5.52
C GLU A 101 8.73 -26.79 6.93
N ARG A 102 9.36 -25.64 7.16
CA ARG A 102 9.32 -24.94 8.45
C ARG A 102 8.00 -24.21 8.67
N ILE A 103 7.23 -23.95 7.61
CA ILE A 103 5.97 -23.21 7.70
C ILE A 103 4.80 -24.19 7.79
N SER A 104 4.08 -24.13 8.90
CA SER A 104 2.95 -25.01 9.20
C SER A 104 1.60 -24.48 8.68
N GLY A 105 1.50 -23.19 8.35
CA GLY A 105 0.26 -22.56 7.86
C GLY A 105 0.38 -21.05 7.69
N ILE A 106 -0.73 -20.41 7.29
CA ILE A 106 -0.84 -18.95 7.16
C ILE A 106 -1.86 -18.41 8.18
N TYR A 107 -1.48 -17.34 8.86
CA TYR A 107 -2.43 -16.42 9.48
C TYR A 107 -2.59 -15.19 8.57
N LEU A 108 -3.75 -15.12 7.90
CA LEU A 108 -4.09 -14.04 6.98
C LEU A 108 -4.64 -12.86 7.77
N ASN A 109 -3.81 -11.84 7.98
CA ASN A 109 -4.19 -10.63 8.70
C ASN A 109 -4.61 -9.52 7.71
N LEU A 110 -5.90 -9.19 7.77
CA LEU A 110 -6.53 -8.21 6.89
C LEU A 110 -6.97 -6.94 7.63
N SER A 111 -6.63 -6.79 8.92
CA SER A 111 -7.12 -5.67 9.75
C SER A 111 -6.75 -4.30 9.20
N SER A 112 -5.57 -4.20 8.58
CA SER A 112 -5.04 -2.97 7.99
C SER A 112 -5.12 -2.97 6.46
N PHE A 113 -5.79 -3.96 5.87
CA PHE A 113 -5.91 -4.07 4.42
C PHE A 113 -6.94 -3.05 3.92
N MET A 114 -6.50 -2.13 3.06
CA MET A 114 -7.34 -1.04 2.54
C MET A 114 -8.02 -1.39 1.21
N GLY A 115 -7.55 -2.42 0.52
CA GLY A 115 -8.17 -2.96 -0.69
C GLY A 115 -7.21 -3.14 -1.86
N ALA A 116 -7.74 -3.71 -2.94
CA ALA A 116 -7.05 -3.86 -4.22
C ALA A 116 -8.09 -3.94 -5.35
N GLY A 117 -7.65 -3.76 -6.59
CA GLY A 117 -8.48 -4.06 -7.75
C GLY A 117 -8.82 -5.56 -7.82
N MET A 118 -9.97 -5.89 -8.41
CA MET A 118 -10.46 -7.28 -8.51
C MET A 118 -9.43 -8.23 -9.15
N ASN A 119 -8.73 -7.75 -10.19
CA ASN A 119 -7.65 -8.51 -10.85
C ASN A 119 -6.54 -8.94 -9.87
N LYS A 120 -6.18 -8.07 -8.92
CA LYS A 120 -5.14 -8.35 -7.92
C LYS A 120 -5.66 -9.26 -6.81
N LEU A 121 -6.92 -9.03 -6.39
CA LEU A 121 -7.58 -9.91 -5.43
C LEU A 121 -7.69 -11.34 -5.96
N GLU A 122 -8.03 -11.52 -7.23
CA GLU A 122 -8.10 -12.83 -7.89
C GLU A 122 -6.75 -13.55 -7.88
N LEU A 123 -5.66 -12.85 -8.23
CA LEU A 123 -4.31 -13.43 -8.21
C LEU A 123 -3.89 -13.88 -6.80
N ILE A 124 -4.13 -13.06 -5.78
CA ILE A 124 -3.84 -13.42 -4.38
C ILE A 124 -4.74 -14.58 -3.94
N GLY A 125 -6.03 -14.56 -4.28
CA GLY A 125 -6.98 -15.62 -3.97
C GLY A 125 -6.59 -16.98 -4.58
N ASN A 126 -6.08 -16.97 -5.81
CA ASN A 126 -5.53 -18.16 -6.46
C ASN A 126 -4.30 -18.68 -5.71
N ALA A 127 -3.34 -17.81 -5.38
CA ALA A 127 -2.16 -18.20 -4.61
C ALA A 127 -2.51 -18.77 -3.22
N LEU A 128 -3.49 -18.16 -2.52
CA LEU A 128 -4.01 -18.68 -1.25
C LEU A 128 -4.68 -20.06 -1.44
N SER A 129 -5.41 -20.26 -2.53
CA SER A 129 -6.05 -21.55 -2.83
C SER A 129 -5.01 -22.63 -3.10
N GLU A 130 -3.97 -22.32 -3.88
CA GLU A 130 -2.86 -23.22 -4.17
C GLU A 130 -2.05 -23.55 -2.91
N PHE A 131 -1.83 -22.57 -2.02
CA PHE A 131 -1.23 -22.82 -0.71
C PHE A 131 -2.07 -23.81 0.11
N ARG A 132 -3.39 -23.64 0.15
CA ARG A 132 -4.28 -24.55 0.87
C ARG A 132 -4.24 -25.96 0.27
N ASP A 133 -4.14 -26.08 -1.05
CA ASP A 133 -4.02 -27.37 -1.75
C ASP A 133 -2.72 -28.11 -1.41
N SER A 134 -1.69 -27.42 -0.88
CA SER A 134 -0.49 -28.07 -0.30
C SER A 134 -0.77 -28.82 1.02
N GLY A 135 -1.98 -28.69 1.58
CA GLY A 135 -2.40 -29.32 2.83
C GLY A 135 -2.11 -28.51 4.09
N LYS A 136 -1.59 -27.29 3.94
CA LYS A 136 -1.32 -26.35 5.04
C LYS A 136 -2.53 -25.43 5.25
N PRO A 137 -3.02 -25.26 6.50
CA PRO A 137 -4.21 -24.46 6.75
C PRO A 137 -3.95 -22.96 6.68
N ILE A 138 -4.99 -22.22 6.34
CA ILE A 138 -5.08 -20.77 6.38
C ILE A 138 -6.15 -20.37 7.40
N TYR A 139 -5.79 -19.50 8.33
CA TYR A 139 -6.71 -18.95 9.33
C TYR A 139 -6.75 -17.43 9.22
N THR A 140 -7.92 -16.84 9.49
CA THR A 140 -8.06 -15.39 9.58
C THR A 140 -8.97 -15.00 10.73
N TYR A 141 -8.67 -13.88 11.38
CA TYR A 141 -9.50 -13.27 12.41
C TYR A 141 -9.66 -11.78 12.10
N GLY A 142 -10.86 -11.24 12.31
CA GLY A 142 -11.11 -9.81 12.18
C GLY A 142 -12.22 -9.32 13.10
N ASP A 143 -12.14 -8.05 13.48
CA ASP A 143 -13.26 -7.32 14.08
C ASP A 143 -14.26 -6.86 13.00
N TYR A 144 -13.79 -6.70 11.76
CA TYR A 144 -14.60 -6.30 10.62
C TYR A 144 -14.01 -6.86 9.34
N PHE A 145 -14.88 -7.25 8.40
CA PHE A 145 -14.47 -7.53 7.02
C PHE A 145 -15.24 -6.63 6.05
N SER A 146 -14.50 -5.78 5.33
CA SER A 146 -14.98 -5.13 4.11
C SER A 146 -15.09 -6.17 2.99
N GLN A 147 -15.80 -5.83 1.92
CA GLN A 147 -15.93 -6.70 0.75
C GLN A 147 -14.59 -7.23 0.18
N PRO A 148 -13.55 -6.40 -0.06
CA PRO A 148 -12.26 -6.93 -0.53
C PRO A 148 -11.51 -7.75 0.52
N GLN A 149 -11.65 -7.43 1.82
CA GLN A 149 -11.09 -8.25 2.89
C GLN A 149 -11.77 -9.62 2.92
N TYR A 150 -13.10 -9.66 2.87
CA TYR A 150 -13.84 -10.91 2.87
C TYR A 150 -13.57 -11.75 1.62
N TYR A 151 -13.36 -11.11 0.46
CA TYR A 151 -12.97 -11.81 -0.77
C TYR A 151 -11.72 -12.68 -0.53
N LEU A 152 -10.67 -12.13 0.08
CA LEU A 152 -9.46 -12.90 0.41
C LEU A 152 -9.69 -13.88 1.56
N ALA A 153 -10.42 -13.46 2.61
CA ALA A 153 -10.76 -14.30 3.75
C ALA A 153 -11.51 -15.58 3.34
N ALA A 154 -12.33 -15.52 2.29
CA ALA A 154 -13.09 -16.66 1.76
C ALA A 154 -12.20 -17.81 1.25
N HIS A 155 -10.92 -17.57 1.00
CA HIS A 155 -9.96 -18.62 0.65
C HIS A 155 -9.39 -19.35 1.87
N ALA A 156 -9.60 -18.84 3.10
CA ALA A 156 -9.14 -19.46 4.34
C ALA A 156 -9.95 -20.70 4.73
N ASP A 157 -9.35 -21.60 5.51
CA ASP A 157 -10.01 -22.79 6.06
C ASP A 157 -10.96 -22.43 7.21
N ALA A 158 -10.60 -21.42 8.01
CA ALA A 158 -11.50 -20.87 9.02
C ALA A 158 -11.39 -19.34 9.11
N ILE A 159 -12.57 -18.72 9.12
CA ILE A 159 -12.77 -17.28 9.26
C ILE A 159 -13.38 -17.03 10.62
N TYR A 160 -12.65 -16.35 11.50
CA TYR A 160 -13.11 -15.95 12.82
C TYR A 160 -13.53 -14.48 12.78
N LEU A 161 -14.72 -14.18 13.29
CA LEU A 161 -15.23 -12.83 13.41
C LEU A 161 -15.47 -12.52 14.89
N ASN A 162 -15.09 -11.32 15.32
CA ASN A 162 -15.46 -10.82 16.64
C ASN A 162 -16.99 -10.89 16.82
N PRO A 163 -17.53 -11.39 17.94
CA PRO A 163 -18.97 -11.42 18.19
C PRO A 163 -19.67 -10.05 18.13
N LEU A 164 -18.92 -8.96 18.36
CA LEU A 164 -19.38 -7.57 18.24
C LEU A 164 -18.93 -6.91 16.91
N GLY A 165 -18.35 -7.70 16.02
CA GLY A 165 -17.86 -7.29 14.72
C GLY A 165 -18.94 -7.25 13.65
N GLY A 166 -18.52 -6.99 12.41
CA GLY A 166 -19.42 -6.91 11.27
C GLY A 166 -18.78 -7.25 9.93
N MET A 167 -19.63 -7.46 8.93
CA MET A 167 -19.20 -7.60 7.54
C MET A 167 -20.06 -6.68 6.67
N MET A 168 -19.44 -6.07 5.65
CA MET A 168 -20.15 -5.19 4.72
C MET A 168 -20.00 -5.69 3.30
N PHE A 169 -21.15 -5.95 2.67
CA PHE A 169 -21.26 -6.42 1.30
C PHE A 169 -22.23 -5.52 0.55
N ASP A 170 -21.70 -4.67 -0.33
CA ASP A 170 -22.50 -3.73 -1.11
C ASP A 170 -22.67 -4.19 -2.58
N GLY A 171 -21.98 -5.26 -2.95
CA GLY A 171 -21.93 -5.78 -4.32
C GLY A 171 -20.93 -5.00 -5.17
N MET A 172 -20.80 -5.41 -6.44
CA MET A 172 -19.98 -4.65 -7.40
C MET A 172 -20.85 -3.60 -8.08
N GLY A 173 -20.38 -2.36 -8.03
CA GLY A 173 -21.10 -1.23 -8.61
C GLY A 173 -20.26 0.03 -8.59
N GLY A 174 -20.75 1.05 -9.26
CA GLY A 174 -20.13 2.36 -9.34
C GLY A 174 -21.09 3.37 -9.91
N ASN A 175 -20.85 4.64 -9.57
CA ASN A 175 -21.64 5.76 -10.09
C ASN A 175 -20.72 6.63 -10.94
N ASN A 176 -21.16 6.94 -12.16
CA ASN A 176 -20.52 7.95 -12.98
C ASN A 176 -21.27 9.27 -12.82
N LEU A 177 -20.51 10.34 -12.61
CA LEU A 177 -21.06 11.68 -12.61
C LEU A 177 -21.21 12.16 -14.06
N TYR A 178 -22.28 12.90 -14.33
CA TYR A 178 -22.55 13.51 -15.62
C TYR A 178 -22.84 15.01 -15.44
N TYR A 179 -22.20 15.83 -16.27
CA TYR A 179 -22.09 17.27 -16.09
C TYR A 179 -22.58 18.09 -17.27
N LYS A 180 -23.11 17.48 -18.33
CA LYS A 180 -23.54 18.20 -19.54
C LYS A 180 -24.42 19.41 -19.21
N ASP A 181 -25.48 19.23 -18.42
CA ASP A 181 -26.38 20.34 -18.09
C ASP A 181 -25.74 21.40 -17.19
N LEU A 182 -24.76 21.02 -16.35
CA LEU A 182 -23.97 21.98 -15.58
C LEU A 182 -23.11 22.84 -16.51
N LEU A 183 -22.43 22.21 -17.47
CA LEU A 183 -21.57 22.88 -18.44
C LEU A 183 -22.37 23.83 -19.33
N ASP A 184 -23.56 23.41 -19.78
CA ASP A 184 -24.47 24.26 -20.55
C ASP A 184 -24.91 25.50 -19.76
N LYS A 185 -25.26 25.34 -18.48
CA LYS A 185 -25.64 26.46 -17.59
C LYS A 185 -24.48 27.43 -17.38
N LEU A 186 -23.26 26.91 -17.28
CA LEU A 186 -22.04 27.71 -17.18
C LEU A 186 -21.58 28.28 -18.53
N LYS A 187 -22.30 28.00 -19.62
CA LYS A 187 -21.97 28.41 -20.99
C LYS A 187 -20.58 27.93 -21.43
N VAL A 188 -20.18 26.74 -20.99
CA VAL A 188 -18.94 26.09 -21.41
C VAL A 188 -19.19 25.34 -22.71
N SER A 189 -18.42 25.65 -23.76
CA SER A 189 -18.47 24.94 -25.04
C SER A 189 -17.61 23.68 -24.99
N THR A 190 -18.24 22.50 -24.96
CA THR A 190 -17.55 21.21 -25.02
C THR A 190 -17.49 20.70 -26.47
N HIS A 191 -16.29 20.43 -26.97
CA HIS A 191 -16.07 19.81 -28.28
C HIS A 191 -15.43 18.44 -28.09
N VAL A 192 -16.15 17.37 -28.42
CA VAL A 192 -15.68 15.99 -28.28
C VAL A 192 -15.53 15.36 -29.66
N PHE A 193 -14.35 14.79 -29.92
CA PHE A 193 -14.09 13.97 -31.09
C PHE A 193 -13.87 12.53 -30.61
N LYS A 194 -14.77 11.62 -30.97
CA LYS A 194 -14.64 10.19 -30.64
C LYS A 194 -14.86 9.32 -31.86
N VAL A 195 -14.18 8.19 -31.90
CA VAL A 195 -14.41 7.09 -32.86
C VAL A 195 -14.62 5.83 -32.03
N GLY A 196 -15.74 5.13 -32.28
CA GLY A 196 -16.14 3.93 -31.55
C GLY A 196 -17.28 4.18 -30.54
N ASP A 197 -18.28 3.30 -30.60
CA ASP A 197 -19.52 3.47 -29.83
C ASP A 197 -19.26 3.33 -28.32
N TYR A 198 -18.45 2.34 -27.96
CA TYR A 198 -18.07 2.02 -26.57
C TYR A 198 -17.04 2.97 -25.94
N LYS A 199 -16.56 4.00 -26.64
CA LYS A 199 -15.65 5.00 -26.06
C LYS A 199 -16.44 5.97 -25.17
N SER A 200 -16.86 5.50 -23.99
CA SER A 200 -17.81 6.15 -23.09
C SER A 200 -17.20 7.13 -22.10
N ALA A 201 -15.87 7.19 -21.96
CA ALA A 201 -15.18 8.10 -21.03
C ALA A 201 -15.50 9.59 -21.26
N VAL A 202 -16.01 9.94 -22.45
CA VAL A 202 -16.42 11.31 -22.81
C VAL A 202 -17.87 11.63 -22.49
N GLU A 203 -18.71 10.62 -22.22
CA GLU A 203 -20.15 10.79 -21.99
C GLU A 203 -20.51 11.75 -20.85
N PRO A 204 -19.76 11.79 -19.71
CA PRO A 204 -20.00 12.78 -18.66
C PRO A 204 -20.08 14.23 -19.14
N TYR A 205 -19.43 14.58 -20.25
CA TYR A 205 -19.37 15.95 -20.76
C TYR A 205 -20.43 16.27 -21.81
N ILE A 206 -21.07 15.26 -22.41
CA ILE A 206 -21.99 15.42 -23.54
C ILE A 206 -23.40 14.87 -23.27
N ARG A 207 -23.59 14.17 -22.16
CA ARG A 207 -24.87 13.57 -21.73
C ARG A 207 -25.07 13.74 -20.22
N ASN A 208 -26.29 13.44 -19.75
CA ASN A 208 -26.62 13.37 -18.32
C ASN A 208 -26.89 11.92 -17.84
N ASP A 209 -26.72 10.96 -18.74
CA ASP A 209 -26.99 9.56 -18.54
C ASP A 209 -26.00 8.70 -19.34
N MET A 210 -25.93 7.44 -18.94
CA MET A 210 -25.13 6.42 -19.59
C MET A 210 -25.77 6.02 -20.93
N SER A 211 -24.97 5.92 -21.98
CA SER A 211 -25.43 5.32 -23.24
C SER A 211 -25.81 3.85 -23.06
N ASP A 212 -26.62 3.31 -23.97
CA ASP A 212 -26.97 1.89 -23.96
C ASP A 212 -25.72 1.00 -24.10
N GLU A 213 -24.74 1.45 -24.89
CA GLU A 213 -23.47 0.78 -25.10
C GLU A 213 -22.61 0.74 -23.82
N ALA A 214 -22.53 1.88 -23.11
CA ALA A 214 -21.81 1.96 -21.84
C ALA A 214 -22.51 1.13 -20.75
N ASN A 215 -23.85 1.13 -20.71
CA ASN A 215 -24.65 0.33 -19.79
C ASN A 215 -24.43 -1.17 -20.03
N LYS A 216 -24.36 -1.59 -21.29
CA LYS A 216 -24.04 -2.97 -21.65
C LYS A 216 -22.67 -3.41 -21.14
N ILE A 217 -21.63 -2.58 -21.27
CA ILE A 217 -20.30 -2.88 -20.72
C ILE A 217 -20.35 -3.01 -19.19
N ASN A 218 -21.00 -2.07 -18.51
CA ASN A 218 -21.07 -2.09 -17.05
C ASN A 218 -21.80 -3.34 -16.52
N ARG A 219 -22.83 -3.81 -17.22
CA ARG A 219 -23.50 -5.07 -16.89
C ARG A 219 -22.63 -6.30 -17.11
N LEU A 220 -21.72 -6.27 -18.09
CA LEU A 220 -20.77 -7.38 -18.27
C LEU A 220 -19.75 -7.40 -17.13
N MET A 221 -19.31 -6.23 -16.65
CA MET A 221 -18.42 -6.15 -15.49
C MET A 221 -19.07 -6.61 -14.18
N SER A 222 -20.39 -6.48 -14.02
CA SER A 222 -21.07 -7.00 -12.83
C SER A 222 -21.28 -8.52 -12.82
N LEU A 223 -20.96 -9.20 -13.92
CA LEU A 223 -21.14 -10.66 -14.09
C LEU A 223 -19.82 -11.45 -14.01
N MET A 224 -18.68 -10.77 -14.13
CA MET A 224 -17.37 -11.32 -13.78
C MET A 224 -17.19 -11.21 -12.26
#